data_AF-A0A8X6VKE8-F1
#
_entry.id   AF-A0A8X6VKE8-F1
#
_cell.length_a   1.000
_cell.length_b   1.000
_cell.length_c   1.000
_cell.angle_alpha   90.00
_cell.angle_beta   90.00
_cell.angle_gamma   90.00
#
_symmetry.space_group_name_H-M   'P 1'
#
loop_
_entity.id
_entity.type
_entity.pdbx_description
1 polymer ?
#
loop_
_entity_poly.entity_id
_entity_poly.type
_entity_poly.pdbx_seq_one_letter_code
_entity_poly.pdbx_strand_id
1 'polypeptide(L)'
;MAEAQSSELLKTKRKSLRTAVTKIVNEIEAELSNSDLNVDRLCELVEILCIKFEPLTLIDQQMEPFFKPEEFDAEFEIAEKYREKVLLWQFRAKKKINEFSKTPVTSPSL
;
A
#
# COMPACT_ATOMS: atom_id res chain seq x y z
N MET A 1 -30.38 10.15 -10.29
CA MET A 1 -29.32 10.21 -11.34
C MET A 1 -27.97 10.68 -10.80
N ALA A 2 -27.90 11.70 -9.92
CA ALA A 2 -26.64 12.19 -9.36
C ALA A 2 -25.88 11.16 -8.48
N GLU A 3 -26.58 10.38 -7.65
CA GLU A 3 -25.97 9.39 -6.75
C GLU A 3 -25.31 8.23 -7.51
N ALA A 4 -25.92 7.77 -8.61
CA ALA A 4 -25.36 6.72 -9.47
C ALA A 4 -24.10 7.19 -10.24
N GLN A 5 -24.04 8.47 -10.64
CA GLN A 5 -22.83 9.02 -11.25
C GLN A 5 -21.70 9.19 -10.21
N SER A 6 -22.04 9.49 -8.96
CA SER A 6 -21.07 9.59 -7.87
C SER A 6 -20.45 8.22 -7.52
N SER A 7 -21.24 7.14 -7.50
CA SER A 7 -20.74 5.81 -7.17
C SER A 7 -19.85 5.21 -8.27
N GLU A 8 -20.18 5.40 -9.55
CA GLU A 8 -19.34 4.95 -10.67
C GLU A 8 -17.98 5.69 -10.72
N LEU A 9 -17.97 6.99 -10.38
CA LEU A 9 -16.74 7.76 -10.26
C LEU A 9 -15.87 7.24 -9.11
N LEU A 10 -16.47 6.93 -7.95
CA LEU A 10 -15.78 6.37 -6.79
C LEU A 10 -15.17 4.99 -7.12
N LYS A 11 -15.93 4.10 -7.76
CA LYS A 11 -15.42 2.80 -8.25
C LYS A 11 -14.21 2.95 -9.17
N THR A 12 -14.28 3.90 -10.11
CA THR A 12 -13.18 4.17 -11.05
C THR A 12 -11.93 4.66 -10.33
N LYS A 13 -12.08 5.61 -9.39
CA LYS A 13 -10.96 6.12 -8.58
C LYS A 13 -10.38 5.02 -7.68
N ARG A 14 -11.22 4.24 -7.00
CA ARG A 14 -10.83 3.07 -6.19
C ARG A 14 -9.97 2.11 -7.00
N LYS A 15 -10.43 1.71 -8.19
CA LYS A 15 -9.71 0.80 -9.09
C LYS A 15 -8.35 1.35 -9.51
N SER A 16 -8.29 2.63 -9.88
CA SER A 16 -7.04 3.29 -10.29
C SER A 16 -6.03 3.33 -9.15
N LEU A 17 -6.45 3.78 -7.96
CA LEU A 17 -5.60 3.82 -6.77
C LEU A 17 -5.14 2.42 -6.35
N ARG A 18 -6.04 1.43 -6.31
CA ARG A 18 -5.70 0.05 -5.98
C ARG A 18 -4.66 -0.53 -6.95
N THR A 19 -4.76 -0.19 -8.23
CA THR A 19 -3.77 -0.58 -9.23
C THR A 19 -2.41 0.06 -8.94
N ALA A 20 -2.38 1.36 -8.63
CA ALA A 20 -1.15 2.08 -8.30
C ALA A 20 -0.49 1.56 -7.01
N VAL A 21 -1.27 1.37 -5.95
CA VAL A 21 -0.81 0.80 -4.67
C VAL A 21 -0.28 -0.62 -4.87
N THR A 22 -0.96 -1.46 -5.65
CA THR A 22 -0.50 -2.83 -5.94
C THR A 22 0.84 -2.84 -6.68
N LYS A 23 1.04 -1.94 -7.64
CA LYS A 23 2.34 -1.82 -8.33
C LYS A 23 3.46 -1.50 -7.34
N ILE A 24 3.26 -0.52 -6.46
CA ILE A 24 4.26 -0.12 -5.46
C ILE A 24 4.55 -1.27 -4.48
N VAL A 25 3.51 -1.98 -4.02
CA VAL A 25 3.70 -3.16 -3.16
C VAL A 25 4.54 -4.23 -3.85
N ASN A 26 4.29 -4.50 -5.13
CA ASN A 26 5.07 -5.46 -5.89
C ASN A 26 6.51 -4.99 -6.12
N GLU A 27 6.74 -3.68 -6.31
CA GLU A 27 8.07 -3.10 -6.41
C GLU A 27 8.84 -3.20 -5.08
N ILE A 28 8.18 -2.98 -3.94
CA ILE A 28 8.74 -3.20 -2.61
C ILE A 28 9.09 -4.67 -2.40
N GLU A 29 8.19 -5.58 -2.75
CA GLU A 29 8.41 -7.03 -2.65
C GLU A 29 9.63 -7.47 -3.50
N ALA A 30 9.76 -6.94 -4.71
CA ALA A 30 10.89 -7.20 -5.59
C ALA A 30 12.21 -6.63 -5.03
N GLU A 31 12.20 -5.39 -4.52
CA GLU A 31 13.39 -4.76 -3.92
C GLU A 31 13.85 -5.50 -2.65
N LEU A 32 12.91 -5.93 -1.81
CA LEU A 32 13.22 -6.72 -0.62
C LEU A 32 13.75 -8.13 -0.92
N SER A 33 13.44 -8.67 -2.10
CA SER A 33 13.93 -9.96 -2.57
C SER A 33 15.27 -9.85 -3.32
N ASN A 34 15.74 -8.63 -3.58
CA ASN A 34 16.99 -8.38 -4.27
C ASN A 34 18.19 -8.58 -3.33
N SER A 35 19.20 -9.33 -3.79
CA SER A 35 20.45 -9.52 -3.06
C SER A 35 21.26 -8.22 -2.93
N ASP A 36 21.14 -7.33 -3.92
CA ASP A 36 21.74 -5.99 -3.92
C ASP A 36 20.66 -4.94 -3.67
N LEU A 37 20.12 -4.96 -2.45
CA LEU A 37 19.01 -4.11 -2.03
C LEU A 37 19.44 -2.63 -2.03
N ASN A 38 18.67 -1.79 -2.73
CA ASN A 38 18.82 -0.35 -2.70
C ASN A 38 17.91 0.27 -1.62
N VAL A 39 18.51 0.71 -0.52
CA VAL A 39 17.79 1.26 0.64
C VAL A 39 17.11 2.59 0.30
N ASP A 40 17.76 3.46 -0.47
CA ASP A 40 17.22 4.77 -0.84
C ASP A 40 15.97 4.60 -1.71
N ARG A 41 16.03 3.70 -2.70
CA ARG A 41 14.87 3.33 -3.52
C ARG A 41 13.75 2.73 -2.65
N LEU A 42 14.09 1.88 -1.70
CA LEU A 42 13.09 1.29 -0.79
C LEU A 42 12.42 2.38 0.09
N CYS A 43 13.17 3.39 0.54
CA CYS A 43 12.63 4.55 1.25
C CYS A 43 11.63 5.33 0.39
N GLU A 44 12.00 5.66 -0.85
CA GLU A 44 11.13 6.36 -1.81
C GLU A 44 9.83 5.57 -2.06
N LEU A 45 9.94 4.26 -2.29
CA LEU A 45 8.78 3.39 -2.50
C LEU A 45 7.84 3.36 -1.29
N VAL A 46 8.37 3.33 -0.07
CA VAL A 46 7.57 3.36 1.16
C VAL A 46 6.85 4.70 1.32
N GLU A 47 7.51 5.82 1.03
CA GLU A 47 6.90 7.15 1.10
C GLU A 47 5.76 7.30 0.09
N ILE A 48 6.01 6.91 -1.17
CA ILE A 48 4.99 6.91 -2.22
C ILE A 48 3.82 5.98 -1.85
N LEU A 49 4.10 4.81 -1.25
CA LEU A 49 3.07 3.90 -0.76
C LEU A 49 2.17 4.57 0.27
N CYS A 50 2.74 5.27 1.26
CA CYS A 50 1.97 5.98 2.29
C CYS A 50 1.05 7.03 1.66
N ILE A 51 1.59 7.87 0.77
CA ILE A 51 0.87 8.96 0.11
C ILE A 51 -0.30 8.42 -0.73
N LYS A 52 -0.15 7.26 -1.38
CA LYS A 52 -1.22 6.68 -2.22
C LYS A 52 -2.22 5.82 -1.44
N PHE A 53 -1.80 5.22 -0.33
CA PHE A 53 -2.64 4.32 0.43
C PHE A 53 -3.69 5.03 1.29
N GLU A 54 -3.37 6.23 1.79
CA GLU A 54 -4.32 7.05 2.54
C GLU A 54 -5.56 7.44 1.70
N PRO A 55 -5.43 8.00 0.48
CA PRO A 55 -6.56 8.25 -0.40
C PRO A 55 -7.36 6.98 -0.75
N LEU A 56 -6.71 5.82 -0.86
CA LEU A 56 -7.42 4.56 -1.13
C LEU A 56 -8.33 4.19 0.04
N THR A 57 -7.83 4.29 1.28
CA THR A 57 -8.61 4.03 2.50
C THR A 57 -9.84 4.94 2.58
N LEU A 58 -9.68 6.23 2.25
CA LEU A 58 -10.78 7.18 2.24
C LEU A 58 -11.84 6.86 1.18
N ILE A 59 -11.43 6.35 0.02
CA ILE A 59 -12.37 5.94 -1.03
C ILE A 59 -13.07 4.64 -0.66
N ASP A 60 -12.39 3.68 -0.03
CA ASP A 60 -13.02 2.45 0.48
C ASP A 60 -14.14 2.79 1.46
N GLN A 61 -13.91 3.70 2.42
CA GLN A 61 -14.94 4.18 3.36
C GLN A 61 -16.09 4.90 2.66
N GLN A 62 -15.80 5.76 1.68
CA GLN A 62 -16.85 6.43 0.89
C GLN A 62 -17.68 5.44 0.05
N MET A 63 -17.15 4.25 -0.23
CA MET A 63 -17.86 3.22 -0.97
C MET A 63 -18.82 2.39 -0.11
N GLU A 64 -18.62 2.33 1.21
CA GLU A 64 -19.43 1.52 2.13
C GLU A 64 -20.95 1.71 1.97
N PRO A 65 -21.49 2.95 1.87
CA PRO A 65 -22.93 3.15 1.74
C PRO A 65 -23.54 2.68 0.42
N PHE A 66 -22.70 2.38 -0.58
CA PHE A 66 -23.14 1.95 -1.92
C PHE A 66 -23.20 0.43 -2.07
N PHE A 67 -22.72 -0.35 -1.09
CA PHE A 67 -22.84 -1.80 -1.12
C PHE A 67 -24.25 -2.23 -0.75
N LYS A 68 -24.77 -3.23 -1.46
CA LYS A 68 -25.99 -3.90 -1.02
C LYS A 68 -25.70 -4.69 0.26
N PRO A 69 -26.69 -4.87 1.15
CA PRO A 69 -26.51 -5.68 2.35
C PRO A 69 -25.97 -7.09 2.06
N GLU A 70 -26.40 -7.72 0.95
CA GLU A 70 -25.94 -9.05 0.56
C GLU A 70 -24.47 -9.09 0.06
N GLU A 71 -23.93 -7.95 -0.35
CA GLU A 71 -22.58 -7.82 -0.93
C GLU A 71 -21.56 -7.29 0.09
N PHE A 72 -22.04 -6.70 1.20
CA PHE A 72 -21.21 -5.95 2.15
C PHE A 72 -20.11 -6.81 2.78
N ASP A 73 -20.44 -7.96 3.36
CA ASP A 73 -19.46 -8.82 4.06
C ASP A 73 -18.33 -9.26 3.12
N ALA A 74 -18.67 -9.62 1.88
CA ALA A 74 -17.70 -10.04 0.87
C ALA A 74 -16.80 -8.88 0.44
N GLU A 75 -17.36 -7.70 0.17
CA GLU A 75 -16.60 -6.50 -0.20
C GLU A 75 -15.68 -6.02 0.94
N PHE A 76 -16.17 -6.09 2.18
CA PHE A 76 -15.41 -5.76 3.37
C PHE A 76 -14.22 -6.71 3.56
N GLU A 77 -14.44 -8.03 3.46
CA GLU A 77 -13.37 -9.01 3.57
C GLU A 77 -12.30 -8.83 2.47
N ILE A 78 -12.71 -8.53 1.23
CA ILE A 78 -11.80 -8.24 0.11
C ILE A 78 -10.97 -6.97 0.37
N ALA A 79 -11.57 -5.95 0.99
CA ALA A 79 -10.89 -4.70 1.34
C ALA A 79 -9.89 -4.92 2.47
N GLU A 80 -10.29 -5.62 3.54
CA GLU A 80 -9.42 -5.88 4.70
C GLU A 80 -8.23 -6.78 4.35
N LYS A 81 -8.45 -7.87 3.62
CA LYS A 81 -7.34 -8.73 3.14
C LYS A 81 -6.32 -7.95 2.31
N TYR A 82 -6.79 -7.00 1.51
CA TYR A 82 -5.91 -6.15 0.73
C TYR A 82 -5.16 -5.13 1.61
N ARG A 83 -5.86 -4.51 2.56
CA ARG A 83 -5.28 -3.60 3.56
C ARG A 83 -4.18 -4.29 4.34
N GLU A 84 -4.42 -5.49 4.85
CA GLU A 84 -3.43 -6.31 5.55
C GLU A 84 -2.19 -6.58 4.69
N LYS A 85 -2.38 -6.96 3.41
CA LYS A 85 -1.26 -7.18 2.48
C LYS A 85 -0.41 -5.91 2.33
N VAL A 86 -1.03 -4.75 2.15
CA VAL A 86 -0.31 -3.47 2.01
C VAL A 86 0.47 -3.14 3.28
N LEU A 87 -0.17 -3.25 4.45
CA LEU A 87 0.45 -2.97 5.74
C LEU A 87 1.62 -3.92 6.04
N LEU A 88 1.48 -5.21 5.71
CA LEU A 88 2.55 -6.20 5.88
C LEU A 88 3.82 -5.81 5.11
N TRP A 89 3.67 -5.45 3.83
CA TRP A 89 4.81 -5.08 3.00
C TRP A 89 5.41 -3.73 3.39
N GLN A 90 4.57 -2.77 3.77
CA GLN A 90 5.02 -1.50 4.36
C GLN A 90 5.85 -1.73 5.62
N PHE A 91 5.38 -2.60 6.52
CA PHE A 91 6.09 -2.94 7.75
C PHE A 91 7.44 -3.61 7.47
N ARG A 92 7.46 -4.60 6.56
CA ARG A 92 8.70 -5.28 6.16
C ARG A 92 9.73 -4.31 5.59
N ALA A 93 9.31 -3.40 4.72
CA ALA A 93 10.17 -2.38 4.14
C ALA A 93 10.74 -1.44 5.20
N LYS A 94 9.89 -0.88 6.07
CA LYS A 94 10.31 -0.02 7.18
C LYS A 94 11.27 -0.73 8.13
N LYS A 95 11.02 -2.00 8.45
CA LYS A 95 11.91 -2.82 9.27
C LYS A 95 13.29 -2.93 8.61
N LYS A 96 13.34 -3.23 7.30
CA LYS A 96 14.59 -3.37 6.56
C LYS A 96 15.40 -2.07 6.51
N ILE A 97 14.74 -0.94 6.24
CA ILE A 97 15.36 0.39 6.27
C ILE A 97 16.00 0.67 7.65
N ASN A 98 15.29 0.33 8.73
CA ASN A 98 15.78 0.52 10.10
C ASN A 98 16.93 -0.43 10.47
N GLU A 99 17.02 -1.62 9.87
CA GLU A 99 18.18 -2.51 10.06
C GLU A 99 19.43 -1.91 9.43
N PHE A 100 19.30 -1.29 8.25
CA PHE A 100 20.41 -0.61 7.57
C PHE A 100 20.86 0.68 8.26
N SER A 101 19.94 1.44 8.88
CA SER A 101 20.32 2.65 9.63
C SER A 101 21.01 2.35 10.96
N LYS A 102 20.94 1.10 11.44
CA LYS A 102 21.52 0.65 12.73
C LYS A 102 22.88 -0.03 12.59
N THR A 103 23.43 -0.21 11.38
CA THR A 103 24.76 -0.80 11.22
C THR A 103 25.82 0.21 11.71
N PRO A 104 26.63 -0.12 12.73
CA PRO A 104 27.77 0.72 13.09
C PRO A 104 28.77 0.66 11.96
N VAL A 105 29.24 1.82 11.50
CA VAL A 105 30.44 1.92 10.66
C VAL A 105 31.60 1.43 11.52
N THR A 106 31.93 0.13 11.46
CA THR A 106 33.20 -0.37 11.99
C THR A 106 34.29 0.14 11.06
N SER A 107 34.85 1.29 11.41
CA SER A 107 36.12 1.78 10.89
C SER A 107 37.16 0.66 11.00
N PRO A 108 37.93 0.37 9.93
CA PRO A 108 39.07 -0.51 10.05
C PRO A 108 40.11 0.21 10.91
N SER A 109 40.33 -0.28 12.12
CA SER A 109 41.48 0.09 12.93
C SER A 109 42.73 -0.39 12.19
N LEU A 110 43.52 0.57 11.70
CA LEU A 110 44.89 0.39 11.21
C LEU A 110 45.80 -0.18 12.31
#